data_AF-A0A850QXZ7-F1
#
_entry.id   AF-A0A850QXZ7-F1
#
_cell.length_a   1.000
_cell.length_b   1.000
_cell.length_c   1.000
_cell.angle_alpha   90.00
_cell.angle_beta   90.00
_cell.angle_gamma   90.00
#
_symmetry.space_group_name_H-M   'P 1'
#
loop_
_entity.id
_entity.type
_entity.pdbx_description
1 polymer ?
#
loop_
_entity_poly.entity_id
_entity_poly.type
_entity_poly.pdbx_seq_one_letter_code
_entity_poly.pdbx_strand_id
1 'polypeptide(L)'
;AMLGMIVLAKPMLMVLFMRGEFNVYDVNQTAMSLWAMSAGLLNFMLIKVLAPGYYARQDTKTPVKIGIIAMVSNMVFNAMFAPFFGYVGLAIATALSALVNASLLYRGLHKGNVYRVSRKTLWFVARLVVAGGIMVGTLLYIMPPMAQWVDWSTAHRALWLASLIGLGGVVYVLIALILGVRFHHLRTDS
;
A
#
# COMPACT_ATOMS: atom_id res chain seq x y z
N ALA A 1 6.17 -0.98 3.15
CA ALA A 1 5.08 -0.31 3.89
C ALA A 1 3.73 -1.01 3.67
N MET A 2 3.13 -0.94 2.47
CA MET A 2 1.81 -1.55 2.17
C MET A 2 1.67 -3.00 2.62
N LEU A 3 2.58 -3.89 2.21
CA LEU A 3 2.53 -5.31 2.57
C LEU A 3 2.61 -5.55 4.09
N GLY A 4 3.43 -4.76 4.79
CA GLY A 4 3.55 -4.84 6.25
C GLY A 4 2.26 -4.39 6.95
N MET A 5 1.63 -3.31 6.46
CA MET A 5 0.32 -2.86 6.97
C MET A 5 -0.78 -3.89 6.76
N ILE A 6 -0.79 -4.58 5.62
CA ILE A 6 -1.78 -5.64 5.34
C ILE A 6 -1.59 -6.81 6.30
N VAL A 7 -0.37 -7.32 6.45
CA VAL A 7 -0.09 -8.49 7.31
C VAL A 7 -0.33 -8.16 8.78
N LEU A 8 0.10 -6.98 9.23
CA LEU A 8 0.01 -6.57 10.63
C LEU A 8 -1.29 -5.82 10.96
N ALA A 9 -2.25 -5.73 10.03
CA ALA A 9 -3.50 -4.99 10.21
C ALA A 9 -4.24 -5.36 11.50
N LYS A 10 -4.50 -6.66 11.70
CA LYS A 10 -5.24 -7.13 12.89
C LYS A 10 -4.45 -6.90 14.19
N PRO A 11 -3.17 -7.30 14.31
CA PRO A 11 -2.34 -6.95 15.46
C PRO A 11 -2.28 -5.45 15.78
N MET A 12 -2.14 -4.60 14.76
CA MET A 12 -2.14 -3.15 14.92
C MET A 12 -3.47 -2.65 15.49
N LEU A 13 -4.58 -3.10 14.93
CA LEU A 13 -5.91 -2.72 15.42
C LEU A 13 -6.17 -3.24 16.84
N MET A 14 -5.70 -4.43 17.19
CA MET A 14 -5.80 -4.98 18.55
C MET A 14 -4.99 -4.18 19.58
N VAL A 15 -3.82 -3.69 19.23
CA VAL A 15 -2.99 -2.87 20.14
C VAL A 15 -3.57 -1.47 20.32
N LEU A 16 -4.03 -0.87 19.21
CA LEU A 16 -4.44 0.52 19.18
C LEU A 16 -5.89 0.73 19.67
N PHE A 17 -6.81 -0.15 19.28
CA PHE A 17 -8.24 0.09 19.45
C PHE A 17 -8.95 -0.92 20.35
N MET A 18 -8.46 -2.16 20.48
CA MET A 18 -9.16 -3.20 21.26
C MET A 18 -9.07 -2.95 22.77
N ARG A 19 -9.97 -2.12 23.28
CA ARG A 19 -10.19 -1.78 24.68
C ARG A 19 -11.68 -1.47 24.90
N GLY A 20 -12.22 -1.81 26.07
CA GLY A 20 -13.63 -1.59 26.38
C GLY A 20 -14.54 -2.32 25.41
N GLU A 21 -15.41 -1.58 24.71
CA GLU A 21 -16.41 -2.11 23.78
C GLU A 21 -15.85 -2.61 22.45
N PHE A 22 -14.61 -2.23 22.08
CA PHE A 22 -14.03 -2.63 20.80
C PHE A 22 -13.49 -4.07 20.88
N ASN A 23 -14.19 -5.00 20.24
CA ASN A 23 -13.94 -6.43 20.35
C ASN A 23 -13.26 -7.02 19.10
N VAL A 24 -13.09 -8.35 19.08
CA VAL A 24 -12.43 -9.06 17.96
C VAL A 24 -13.22 -8.97 16.66
N TYR A 25 -14.55 -8.88 16.72
CA TYR A 25 -15.39 -8.67 15.55
C TYR A 25 -15.10 -7.30 14.92
N ASP A 26 -15.01 -6.24 15.72
CA ASP A 26 -14.69 -4.88 15.24
C ASP A 26 -13.29 -4.79 14.63
N VAL A 27 -12.32 -5.53 15.21
CA VAL A 27 -10.97 -5.70 14.64
C VAL A 27 -11.05 -6.32 13.25
N ASN A 28 -11.80 -7.42 13.08
CA ASN A 28 -11.91 -8.11 11.79
C ASN A 28 -12.57 -7.22 10.74
N GLN A 29 -13.64 -6.53 11.11
CA GLN A 29 -14.38 -5.60 10.26
C GLN A 29 -13.47 -4.43 9.82
N THR A 30 -12.80 -3.78 10.76
CA THR A 30 -11.92 -2.65 10.48
C THR A 30 -10.68 -3.07 9.67
N ALA A 31 -10.16 -4.28 9.88
CA ALA A 31 -9.03 -4.82 9.13
C ALA A 31 -9.33 -4.94 7.62
N MET A 32 -10.56 -5.30 7.24
CA MET A 32 -10.96 -5.38 5.82
C MET A 32 -10.85 -4.02 5.13
N SER A 33 -11.29 -2.96 5.80
CA SER A 33 -11.15 -1.59 5.28
C SER A 33 -9.69 -1.15 5.21
N LEU A 34 -8.89 -1.48 6.23
CA LEU A 34 -7.47 -1.18 6.23
C LEU A 34 -6.75 -1.88 5.07
N TRP A 35 -7.11 -3.12 4.75
CA TRP A 35 -6.59 -3.84 3.59
C TRP A 35 -6.96 -3.16 2.27
N ALA A 36 -8.23 -2.78 2.11
CA ALA A 36 -8.69 -2.07 0.92
C ALA A 36 -7.96 -0.72 0.72
N MET A 37 -7.81 0.08 1.78
CA MET A 37 -7.05 1.34 1.72
C MET A 37 -5.56 1.11 1.47
N SER A 38 -4.97 0.08 2.07
CA SER A 38 -3.56 -0.27 1.88
C SER A 38 -3.27 -0.60 0.42
N ALA A 39 -4.16 -1.34 -0.26
CA ALA A 39 -4.03 -1.61 -1.69
C ALA A 39 -4.02 -0.32 -2.54
N GLY A 40 -4.77 0.71 -2.11
CA GLY A 40 -4.78 2.03 -2.75
C GLY A 40 -3.47 2.82 -2.61
N LEU A 41 -2.65 2.56 -1.58
CA LEU A 41 -1.41 3.30 -1.33
C LEU A 41 -0.44 3.26 -2.50
N LEU A 42 -0.32 2.10 -3.17
CA LEU A 42 0.52 1.97 -4.35
C LEU A 42 0.06 2.91 -5.47
N ASN A 43 -1.25 2.98 -5.71
CA ASN A 43 -1.84 3.83 -6.73
C ASN A 43 -1.61 5.32 -6.41
N PHE A 44 -1.79 5.73 -5.16
CA PHE A 44 -1.51 7.09 -4.72
C PHE A 44 -0.04 7.48 -4.87
N MET A 45 0.89 6.57 -4.57
CA MET A 45 2.31 6.80 -4.80
C MET A 45 2.63 6.96 -6.28
N LEU A 46 2.04 6.12 -7.14
CA LEU A 46 2.22 6.24 -8.59
C LEU A 46 1.72 7.59 -9.12
N ILE A 47 0.55 8.08 -8.67
CA ILE A 47 0.05 9.40 -9.05
C ILE A 47 1.06 10.50 -8.67
N LYS A 48 1.61 10.46 -7.46
CA LYS A 48 2.60 11.45 -6.99
C LYS A 48 3.92 11.41 -7.77
N VAL A 49 4.31 10.24 -8.30
CA VAL A 49 5.51 10.09 -9.12
C VAL A 49 5.25 10.49 -10.58
N LEU A 50 4.06 10.20 -11.12
CA LEU A 50 3.72 10.45 -12.52
C LEU A 50 3.31 11.91 -12.77
N ALA A 51 2.61 12.56 -11.83
CA ALA A 51 2.13 13.93 -12.01
C ALA A 51 3.25 14.96 -12.29
N PRO A 52 4.40 14.95 -11.58
CA PRO A 52 5.53 15.83 -11.90
C PRO A 52 6.05 15.66 -13.33
N GLY A 53 5.94 14.47 -13.93
CA GLY A 53 6.33 14.23 -15.33
C GLY A 53 5.53 15.04 -16.35
N TYR A 54 4.30 15.43 -16.01
CA TYR A 54 3.48 16.33 -16.82
C TYR A 54 3.84 17.80 -16.56
N TYR A 55 4.04 18.17 -15.30
CA TYR A 55 4.42 19.54 -14.92
C TYR A 55 5.78 19.95 -15.49
N ALA A 56 6.75 19.04 -15.51
CA ALA A 56 8.06 19.26 -16.15
C ALA A 56 7.95 19.55 -17.66
N ARG A 57 6.85 19.14 -18.30
CA ARG A 57 6.55 19.39 -19.71
C ARG A 57 5.58 20.55 -19.93
N GLN A 58 5.33 21.35 -18.90
CA GLN A 58 4.35 22.44 -18.90
C GLN A 58 2.91 21.99 -19.23
N ASP A 59 2.60 20.70 -19.11
CA ASP A 59 1.25 20.18 -19.28
C ASP A 59 0.54 20.08 -17.92
N THR A 60 -0.10 21.16 -17.50
CA THR A 60 -0.89 21.20 -16.27
C THR A 60 -2.34 20.77 -16.49
N LYS A 61 -2.82 20.76 -17.75
CA LYS A 61 -4.22 20.50 -18.09
C LYS A 61 -4.55 19.01 -18.08
N THR A 62 -3.64 18.17 -18.58
CA THR A 62 -3.87 16.72 -18.67
C THR A 62 -4.02 16.05 -17.30
N PRO A 63 -3.18 16.32 -16.29
CA PRO A 63 -3.37 15.76 -14.94
C PRO A 63 -4.71 16.15 -14.31
N VAL A 64 -5.17 17.38 -14.52
CA VAL A 64 -6.46 17.85 -14.00
C VAL A 64 -7.62 17.12 -14.66
N LYS A 65 -7.62 16.96 -16.00
CA LYS A 65 -8.64 16.19 -16.72
C LYS A 65 -8.71 14.74 -16.25
N ILE A 66 -7.55 14.10 -16.05
CA ILE A 66 -7.48 12.73 -15.53
C ILE A 66 -8.00 12.67 -14.09
N GLY A 67 -7.67 13.66 -13.26
CA GLY A 67 -8.20 13.80 -11.90
C GLY A 67 -9.73 13.87 -11.86
N ILE A 68 -10.34 14.61 -12.79
CA ILE A 68 -11.80 14.69 -12.92
C ILE A 68 -12.38 13.32 -13.30
N ILE A 69 -11.79 12.62 -14.28
CA ILE A 69 -12.22 11.26 -14.67
C ILE A 69 -12.14 10.31 -13.47
N ALA A 70 -11.07 10.40 -12.68
CA ALA A 70 -10.91 9.59 -11.48
C ALA A 70 -11.95 9.93 -10.41
N MET A 71 -12.27 11.21 -10.21
CA MET A 71 -13.31 11.66 -9.27
C MET A 71 -14.69 11.13 -9.70
N VAL A 72 -15.06 11.24 -10.97
CA VAL A 72 -16.31 10.68 -11.49
C VAL A 72 -16.33 9.16 -11.34
N SER A 73 -15.22 8.49 -11.67
CA SER A 73 -15.10 7.03 -11.48
C SER A 73 -15.25 6.64 -10.01
N ASN A 74 -14.72 7.45 -9.08
CA ASN A 74 -14.89 7.23 -7.64
C ASN A 74 -16.37 7.30 -7.24
N MET A 75 -17.10 8.29 -7.72
CA MET A 75 -18.54 8.41 -7.44
C MET A 75 -19.31 7.20 -7.95
N VAL A 76 -19.01 6.74 -9.17
CA VAL A 76 -19.61 5.54 -9.76
C VAL A 76 -19.27 4.30 -8.95
N PHE A 77 -18.00 4.11 -8.59
CA PHE A 77 -17.57 2.99 -7.76
C PHE A 77 -18.18 3.03 -6.36
N ASN A 78 -18.29 4.21 -5.74
CA ASN A 78 -18.98 4.34 -4.45
C ASN A 78 -20.44 3.93 -4.56
N ALA A 79 -21.16 4.42 -5.58
CA ALA A 79 -22.55 4.02 -5.79
C ALA A 79 -22.71 2.51 -6.04
N MET A 80 -21.74 1.88 -6.70
CA MET A 80 -21.75 0.43 -6.94
C MET A 80 -21.33 -0.41 -5.75
N PHE A 81 -20.35 0.02 -4.93
CA PHE A 81 -19.77 -0.81 -3.86
C PHE A 81 -20.28 -0.47 -2.46
N ALA A 82 -20.62 0.78 -2.19
CA ALA A 82 -21.08 1.20 -0.86
C ALA A 82 -22.36 0.47 -0.40
N PRO A 83 -23.38 0.21 -1.25
CA PRO A 83 -24.57 -0.52 -0.82
C PRO A 83 -24.30 -1.97 -0.42
N PHE A 84 -23.30 -2.63 -1.04
CA PHE A 84 -23.03 -4.05 -0.82
C PHE A 84 -21.96 -4.29 0.26
N PHE A 85 -20.96 -3.42 0.35
CA PHE A 85 -19.78 -3.60 1.22
C PHE A 85 -19.66 -2.52 2.31
N GLY A 86 -20.62 -1.61 2.42
CA GLY A 86 -20.61 -0.52 3.40
C GLY A 86 -19.34 0.32 3.33
N TYR A 87 -18.72 0.56 4.49
CA TYR A 87 -17.48 1.34 4.62
C TYR A 87 -16.28 0.68 3.91
N VAL A 88 -16.23 -0.66 3.80
CA VAL A 88 -15.19 -1.36 3.01
C VAL A 88 -15.37 -1.04 1.53
N GLY A 89 -16.61 -0.93 1.05
CA GLY A 89 -16.94 -0.55 -0.31
C GLY A 89 -16.41 0.85 -0.68
N LEU A 90 -16.49 1.80 0.25
CA LEU A 90 -15.93 3.15 0.08
C LEU A 90 -14.39 3.12 -0.07
N ALA A 91 -13.72 2.29 0.74
CA ALA A 91 -12.28 2.11 0.65
C ALA A 91 -11.86 1.48 -0.68
N ILE A 92 -12.59 0.46 -1.15
CA ILE A 92 -12.36 -0.19 -2.45
C ILE A 92 -12.58 0.81 -3.59
N ALA A 93 -13.67 1.57 -3.57
CA ALA A 93 -13.98 2.59 -4.57
C ALA A 93 -12.87 3.65 -4.68
N THR A 94 -12.31 4.05 -3.54
CA THR A 94 -11.17 4.97 -3.44
C THR A 94 -9.90 4.38 -4.04
N ALA A 95 -9.57 3.13 -3.70
CA ALA A 95 -8.41 2.44 -4.25
C ALA A 95 -8.52 2.24 -5.78
N LEU A 96 -9.70 1.87 -6.29
CA LEU A 96 -9.97 1.68 -7.71
C LEU A 96 -9.95 2.99 -8.50
N SER A 97 -10.51 4.07 -7.96
CA SER A 97 -10.41 5.40 -8.57
C SER A 97 -8.95 5.86 -8.68
N ALA A 98 -8.15 5.64 -7.64
CA ALA A 98 -6.72 5.92 -7.67
C ALA A 98 -5.99 5.07 -8.73
N LEU A 99 -6.38 3.81 -8.91
CA LEU A 99 -5.85 2.94 -9.97
C LEU A 99 -6.17 3.50 -11.36
N VAL A 100 -7.43 3.92 -11.59
CA VAL A 100 -7.84 4.57 -12.84
C VAL A 100 -6.98 5.81 -13.09
N ASN A 101 -6.82 6.68 -12.10
CA ASN A 101 -5.99 7.88 -12.19
C ASN A 101 -4.53 7.55 -12.57
N ALA A 102 -3.89 6.68 -11.80
CA ALA A 102 -2.50 6.24 -12.04
C ALA A 102 -2.33 5.63 -13.43
N SER A 103 -3.28 4.79 -13.86
CA SER A 103 -3.23 4.11 -15.17
C SER A 103 -3.37 5.10 -16.34
N LEU A 104 -4.23 6.11 -16.21
CA LEU A 104 -4.42 7.13 -17.24
C LEU A 104 -3.20 8.05 -17.35
N LEU A 105 -2.63 8.47 -16.21
CA LEU A 105 -1.37 9.22 -16.19
C LEU A 105 -0.23 8.43 -16.83
N TYR A 106 -0.10 7.15 -16.48
CA TYR A 106 0.92 6.29 -17.07
C TYR A 106 0.73 6.15 -18.59
N ARG A 107 -0.52 5.91 -19.05
CA ARG A 107 -0.82 5.78 -20.48
C ARG A 107 -0.50 7.05 -21.26
N GLY A 108 -0.78 8.24 -20.71
CA GLY A 108 -0.47 9.49 -21.39
C GLY A 108 1.05 9.76 -21.49
N LEU A 109 1.81 9.50 -20.41
CA LEU A 109 3.27 9.59 -20.42
C LEU A 109 3.93 8.57 -21.36
N HIS A 110 3.38 7.36 -21.42
CA HIS A 110 3.85 6.30 -22.30
C HIS A 110 3.61 6.63 -23.77
N LYS A 111 2.41 7.10 -24.13
CA LYS A 111 2.10 7.57 -25.49
C LYS A 111 2.95 8.77 -25.89
N GLY A 112 3.29 9.65 -24.95
CA GLY A 112 4.20 10.76 -25.17
C GLY A 112 5.68 10.40 -25.29
N ASN A 113 6.02 9.09 -25.35
CA ASN A 113 7.37 8.50 -25.49
C ASN A 113 8.40 8.97 -24.45
N VAL A 114 7.97 9.62 -23.37
CA VAL A 114 8.87 10.21 -22.35
C VAL A 114 9.14 9.24 -21.21
N TYR A 115 8.24 8.29 -20.94
CA TYR A 115 8.45 7.26 -19.94
C TYR A 115 8.35 5.87 -20.56
N ARG A 116 9.50 5.21 -20.71
CA ARG A 116 9.57 3.78 -21.01
C ARG A 116 10.03 3.06 -19.76
N VAL A 117 9.22 2.11 -19.30
CA VAL A 117 9.64 1.19 -18.24
C VAL A 117 10.84 0.42 -18.78
N SER A 118 12.03 0.79 -18.30
CA SER A 118 13.25 0.12 -18.70
C SER A 118 13.29 -1.30 -18.13
N ARG A 119 13.99 -2.24 -18.79
CA ARG A 119 14.23 -3.57 -18.21
C ARG A 119 14.88 -3.48 -16.82
N LYS A 120 15.70 -2.46 -16.57
CA LYS A 120 16.30 -2.21 -15.25
C LYS A 120 15.24 -1.86 -14.20
N THR A 121 14.26 -1.01 -14.54
CA THR A 121 13.14 -0.67 -13.67
C THR A 121 12.26 -1.88 -13.37
N LEU A 122 11.98 -2.72 -14.38
CA LEU A 122 11.19 -3.94 -14.17
C LEU A 122 11.90 -4.92 -13.24
N TRP A 123 13.20 -5.15 -13.44
CA TRP A 123 14.01 -5.99 -12.54
C TRP A 123 14.10 -5.41 -11.13
N PHE A 124 14.19 -4.09 -10.99
CA PHE A 124 14.17 -3.42 -9.70
C PHE A 124 12.85 -3.65 -8.97
N VAL A 125 11.70 -3.44 -9.65
CA VAL A 125 10.37 -3.71 -9.08
C VAL A 125 10.23 -5.18 -8.71
N ALA A 126 10.66 -6.11 -9.56
CA ALA A 126 10.61 -7.54 -9.28
C ALA A 126 11.39 -7.90 -7.99
N ARG A 127 12.59 -7.33 -7.81
CA ARG A 127 13.38 -7.51 -6.58
C ARG A 127 12.66 -6.97 -5.34
N LEU A 128 12.01 -5.82 -5.44
CA LEU A 128 11.21 -5.26 -4.34
C LEU A 128 10.00 -6.13 -3.99
N VAL A 129 9.34 -6.71 -5.00
CA VAL A 129 8.22 -7.64 -4.80
C VAL A 129 8.71 -8.91 -4.10
N VAL A 130 9.86 -9.47 -4.51
CA VAL A 130 10.47 -10.64 -3.84
C VAL A 130 10.85 -10.31 -2.40
N ALA A 131 11.51 -9.17 -2.15
CA ALA A 131 11.85 -8.73 -0.80
C ALA A 131 10.60 -8.55 0.09
N GLY A 132 9.55 -7.95 -0.46
CA GLY A 132 8.25 -7.82 0.18
C GLY A 132 7.61 -9.18 0.48
N GLY A 133 7.66 -10.12 -0.46
CA GLY A 133 7.12 -11.47 -0.29
C GLY A 133 7.82 -12.26 0.80
N ILE A 134 9.16 -12.21 0.86
CA ILE A 134 9.94 -12.88 1.91
C ILE A 134 9.67 -12.26 3.28
N MET A 135 9.59 -10.93 3.36
CA MET A 135 9.19 -10.23 4.59
C MET A 135 7.81 -10.70 5.05
N VAL A 136 6.81 -10.74 4.16
CA VAL A 136 5.45 -11.21 4.46
C VAL A 136 5.48 -12.66 4.96
N GLY A 137 6.18 -13.55 4.25
CA GLY A 137 6.29 -14.97 4.64
C GLY A 137 6.92 -15.14 6.02
N THR A 138 7.97 -14.38 6.32
CA THR A 138 8.65 -14.40 7.62
C THR A 138 7.73 -13.91 8.74
N LEU A 139 7.00 -12.82 8.51
CA LEU A 139 6.04 -12.29 9.48
C LEU A 139 4.89 -13.27 9.72
N LEU A 140 4.34 -13.90 8.67
CA LEU A 140 3.26 -14.88 8.82
C LEU A 140 3.72 -16.14 9.57
N TYR A 141 4.98 -16.56 9.39
CA TYR A 141 5.55 -17.71 10.09
C TYR A 141 5.74 -17.45 11.60
N ILE A 142 6.18 -16.24 11.96
CA ILE A 142 6.47 -15.87 13.36
C ILE A 142 5.21 -15.36 14.08
N MET A 143 4.22 -14.84 13.34
CA MET A 143 3.03 -14.25 13.92
C MET A 143 2.20 -15.31 14.66
N PRO A 144 1.95 -15.11 15.97
CA PRO A 144 1.17 -16.06 16.74
C PRO A 144 -0.32 -16.02 16.34
N PRO A 145 -1.07 -17.10 16.57
CA PRO A 145 -2.50 -17.16 16.31
C PRO A 145 -3.27 -16.06 17.06
N MET A 146 -4.34 -15.54 16.45
CA MET A 146 -5.12 -14.43 17.01
C MET A 146 -5.64 -14.70 18.44
N ALA A 147 -5.90 -15.96 18.80
CA ALA A 147 -6.31 -16.33 20.16
C ALA A 147 -5.28 -15.91 21.21
N GLN A 148 -3.99 -16.13 20.94
CA GLN A 148 -2.92 -15.75 21.87
C GLN A 148 -2.80 -14.23 22.03
N TRP A 149 -3.10 -13.46 20.98
CA TRP A 149 -3.13 -12.01 21.07
C TRP A 149 -4.23 -11.54 22.03
N VAL A 150 -5.39 -12.20 22.05
CA VAL A 150 -6.51 -11.82 22.94
C VAL A 150 -6.15 -12.03 24.41
N ASP A 151 -5.40 -13.07 24.74
CA ASP A 151 -5.03 -13.38 26.13
C ASP A 151 -3.93 -12.45 26.68
N TRP A 152 -3.15 -11.82 25.81
CA TRP A 152 -2.05 -10.94 26.22
C TRP A 152 -2.53 -9.58 26.72
N SER A 153 -1.82 -9.07 27.74
CA SER A 153 -2.00 -7.68 28.18
C SER A 153 -1.56 -6.69 27.11
N THR A 154 -2.12 -5.49 27.12
CA THR A 154 -1.89 -4.50 26.06
C THR A 154 -0.41 -4.12 25.91
N ALA A 155 0.35 -4.09 27.01
CA ALA A 155 1.80 -3.84 26.97
C ALA A 155 2.56 -4.95 26.23
N HIS A 156 2.22 -6.23 26.48
CA HIS A 156 2.82 -7.37 25.78
C HIS A 156 2.48 -7.35 24.28
N ARG A 157 1.22 -7.09 23.92
CA ARG A 157 0.81 -6.95 22.51
C ARG A 157 1.58 -5.84 21.81
N ALA A 158 1.75 -4.69 22.47
CA ALA A 158 2.46 -3.54 21.90
C ALA A 158 3.94 -3.84 21.68
N LEU A 159 4.60 -4.46 22.66
CA LEU A 159 6.01 -4.87 22.53
C LEU A 159 6.19 -5.90 21.42
N TRP A 160 5.33 -6.92 21.36
CA TRP A 160 5.42 -7.95 20.32
C TRP A 160 5.17 -7.38 18.93
N LEU A 161 4.20 -6.49 18.79
CA LEU A 161 3.94 -5.77 17.55
C LEU A 161 5.15 -4.91 17.14
N ALA A 162 5.76 -4.18 18.06
CA ALA A 162 6.96 -3.38 17.79
C ALA A 162 8.12 -4.27 17.32
N SER A 163 8.32 -5.43 17.95
CA SER A 163 9.31 -6.43 17.52
C SER A 163 9.01 -6.96 16.11
N LEU A 164 7.76 -7.26 15.78
CA LEU A 164 7.36 -7.70 14.44
C LEU A 164 7.59 -6.61 13.38
N ILE A 165 7.27 -5.35 13.69
CA ILE A 165 7.52 -4.21 12.79
C ILE A 165 9.03 -4.05 12.57
N GLY A 166 9.84 -4.10 13.64
CA GLY A 166 11.29 -4.03 13.58
C GLY A 166 11.90 -5.17 12.75
N LEU A 167 11.49 -6.41 13.03
CA LEU A 167 11.91 -7.59 12.29
C LEU A 167 11.54 -7.49 10.81
N GLY A 168 10.30 -7.12 10.49
CA GLY A 168 9.84 -6.94 9.12
C GLY A 168 10.68 -5.90 8.37
N GLY A 169 11.00 -4.78 9.03
CA GLY A 169 11.90 -3.75 8.50
C GLY A 169 13.30 -4.30 8.21
N VAL A 170 13.89 -5.02 9.17
CA VAL A 170 15.23 -5.63 9.03
C VAL A 170 15.25 -6.65 7.90
N VAL A 171 14.29 -7.60 7.86
CA VAL A 171 14.21 -8.62 6.81
C VAL A 171 14.06 -7.98 5.43
N TYR A 172 13.17 -7.00 5.30
CA TYR A 172 12.97 -6.30 4.03
C TYR A 172 14.25 -5.62 3.55
N VAL A 173 14.94 -4.89 4.43
CA VAL A 173 16.20 -4.19 4.09
C VAL A 173 17.30 -5.18 3.73
N LEU A 174 17.49 -6.24 4.53
CA LEU A 174 18.51 -7.25 4.27
C LEU A 174 18.28 -7.95 2.93
N ILE A 175 17.06 -8.38 2.64
CA ILE A 175 16.75 -9.04 1.37
C ILE A 175 16.88 -8.06 0.20
N ALA A 176 16.45 -6.80 0.36
CA ALA A 176 16.65 -5.78 -0.67
C ALA A 176 18.14 -5.56 -0.96
N LEU A 177 18.99 -5.50 0.07
CA LEU A 177 20.44 -5.38 -0.06
C LEU A 177 21.07 -6.61 -0.73
N ILE A 178 20.67 -7.82 -0.35
CA ILE A 178 21.14 -9.09 -0.95
C ILE A 178 20.75 -9.15 -2.44
N LEU A 179 19.54 -8.73 -2.79
CA LEU A 179 19.07 -8.63 -4.18
C LEU A 179 19.75 -7.50 -4.96
N GLY A 180 20.71 -6.79 -4.36
CA GLY A 180 21.53 -5.78 -5.02
C GLY A 180 20.78 -4.47 -5.26
N VAL A 181 19.79 -4.13 -4.43
CA VAL A 181 19.25 -2.77 -4.33
C VAL A 181 20.30 -1.90 -3.64
N ARG A 182 21.34 -1.50 -4.39
CA ARG A 182 22.38 -0.59 -3.91
C ARG A 182 21.87 0.86 -3.94
N PHE A 183 22.14 1.60 -2.86
CA PHE A 183 21.84 3.04 -2.71
C PHE A 183 22.44 3.94 -3.81
N HIS A 184 23.37 3.43 -4.63
CA HIS A 184 23.98 4.20 -5.72
C HIS A 184 23.01 4.53 -6.87
N HIS A 185 21.87 3.84 -7.01
CA HIS A 185 20.82 4.21 -7.97
C HIS A 185 19.93 5.40 -7.51
N LEU A 186 20.13 5.93 -6.30
CA LEU A 186 19.42 7.11 -5.78
C LEU A 186 20.23 8.41 -5.94
N ARG A 187 21.50 8.33 -6.35
CA ARG A 187 22.27 9.51 -6.75
C ARG A 187 22.00 9.72 -8.24
N THR A 188 21.19 10.72 -8.55
CA THR A 188 21.30 11.38 -9.84
C THR A 188 22.71 11.95 -9.90
N ASP A 189 23.55 11.36 -10.76
CA ASP A 189 24.79 12.00 -11.19
C ASP A 189 24.39 13.34 -11.83
N SER A 190 24.52 14.40 -11.05
CA SER A 190 24.48 15.80 -11.47
C SER A 190 25.81 16.19 -12.08
#